data_AF-A0A8S3K9V7-F1
#
_entry.id   AF-A0A8S3K9V7-F1
#
_cell.length_a   1.000
_cell.length_b   1.000
_cell.length_c   1.000
_cell.angle_alpha   90.00
_cell.angle_beta   90.00
_cell.angle_gamma   90.00
#
_symmetry.space_group_name_H-M   'P 1'
#
loop_
_entity.id
_entity.type
_entity.pdbx_description
1 polymer ?
#
loop_
_entity_poly.entity_id
_entity_poly.type
_entity_poly.pdbx_seq_one_letter_code
_entity_poly.pdbx_strand_id
1 'polypeptide(L)'
;QRFYDVTHGKVCLDGVDIRDLNIHWLRSQFSLANQEPILFDMTIAENIAYGKVNPSLEDIIEAATKANIHQFVISLPQVSNDMLYLFIGYVWIRKGL
;
A
#
# COMPACT_ATOMS: atom_id res chain seq x y z
N GLN A 1 -9.76 -6.23 0.60
CA GLN A 1 -10.93 -5.52 0.02
C GLN A 1 -12.11 -6.48 -0.05
N ARG A 2 -13.31 -6.05 0.35
CA ARG A 2 -14.56 -6.80 0.09
C ARG A 2 -15.14 -6.30 -1.25
N PHE A 3 -14.64 -6.85 -2.34
CA PHE A 3 -15.12 -6.54 -3.70
C PHE A 3 -16.34 -7.36 -4.10
N TYR A 4 -16.41 -8.58 -3.56
CA TYR A 4 -17.48 -9.53 -3.82
C TYR A 4 -17.94 -10.11 -2.49
N ASP A 5 -19.19 -10.56 -2.48
CA ASP A 5 -19.75 -11.36 -1.40
C ASP A 5 -19.64 -12.84 -1.71
N VAL A 6 -19.52 -13.65 -0.65
CA VAL A 6 -19.56 -15.10 -0.79
C VAL A 6 -20.94 -15.55 -1.23
N THR A 7 -21.01 -16.44 -2.21
CA THR A 7 -22.28 -17.01 -2.69
C THR A 7 -22.92 -17.95 -1.67
N HIS A 8 -22.11 -18.60 -0.84
CA HIS A 8 -22.54 -19.52 0.21
C HIS A 8 -21.63 -19.39 1.44
N GLY A 9 -22.18 -19.60 2.63
CA GLY A 9 -21.45 -19.48 3.90
C GLY A 9 -21.28 -18.05 4.40
N LYS A 10 -20.23 -17.82 5.20
CA LYS A 10 -19.87 -16.50 5.74
C LYS A 10 -18.36 -16.37 5.94
N VAL A 11 -17.87 -15.15 5.83
CA VAL A 11 -16.51 -14.76 6.23
C VAL A 11 -16.64 -13.92 7.48
N CYS A 12 -15.91 -14.27 8.53
CA CYS A 12 -15.99 -13.58 9.81
C CYS A 12 -14.68 -12.89 10.16
N LEU A 13 -14.79 -11.71 10.74
CA LEU A 13 -13.72 -11.05 11.50
C LEU A 13 -14.10 -11.14 12.98
N ASP A 14 -13.28 -11.81 13.78
CA ASP A 14 -13.52 -12.03 15.21
C ASP A 14 -14.92 -12.58 15.54
N GLY A 15 -15.43 -13.47 14.68
CA GLY A 15 -16.73 -14.10 14.83
C GLY A 15 -17.92 -13.28 14.30
N VAL A 16 -17.71 -12.01 13.93
CA VAL A 16 -18.74 -11.16 13.29
C VAL A 16 -18.65 -11.31 11.78
N ASP A 17 -19.77 -11.53 11.10
CA ASP A 17 -19.79 -11.58 9.63
C ASP A 17 -19.33 -10.24 9.05
N ILE A 18 -18.39 -10.27 8.10
CA ILE A 18 -17.88 -9.05 7.46
C ILE A 18 -18.97 -8.27 6.70
N ARG A 19 -20.12 -8.91 6.44
CA ARG A 19 -21.29 -8.29 5.84
C ARG A 19 -22.01 -7.31 6.77
N ASP A 20 -21.86 -7.49 8.08
CA ASP A 20 -22.49 -6.67 9.11
C ASP A 20 -21.59 -5.51 9.59
N LEU A 21 -20.35 -5.46 9.10
CA LEU A 21 -19.36 -4.45 9.48
C LEU A 21 -19.38 -3.24 8.52
N ASN A 22 -19.12 -2.04 9.04
CA ASN A 22 -18.93 -0.86 8.22
C ASN A 22 -17.71 -1.04 7.28
N ILE A 23 -17.93 -0.87 5.98
CA ILE A 23 -16.92 -1.14 4.96
C ILE A 23 -15.67 -0.25 5.08
N HIS A 24 -15.79 0.99 5.57
CA HIS A 24 -14.67 1.91 5.73
C HIS A 24 -13.81 1.48 6.93
N TRP A 25 -14.45 1.16 8.05
CA TRP A 25 -13.76 0.63 9.23
C TRP A 25 -13.08 -0.71 8.93
N LEU A 26 -13.78 -1.62 8.23
CA LEU A 26 -13.21 -2.91 7.85
C LEU A 26 -11.95 -2.72 6.97
N ARG A 27 -11.98 -1.78 6.04
CA ARG A 27 -10.83 -1.45 5.17
C ARG A 27 -9.68 -0.82 5.94
N SER A 28 -9.94 -0.05 7.00
CA SER A 28 -8.86 0.55 7.80
C SER A 28 -8.11 -0.47 8.65
N GLN A 29 -8.64 -1.68 8.83
CA GLN A 29 -7.95 -2.74 9.61
C GLN A 29 -6.88 -3.48 8.79
N PHE A 30 -6.88 -3.34 7.46
CA PHE A 30 -5.99 -4.13 6.59
C PHE A 30 -5.37 -3.24 5.51
N SER A 31 -4.06 -3.40 5.31
CA SER A 31 -3.37 -2.88 4.13
C SER A 31 -3.33 -3.95 3.05
N LEU A 32 -3.48 -3.55 1.78
CA LEU A 32 -3.39 -4.46 0.63
C LEU A 32 -2.10 -4.16 -0.14
N ALA A 33 -1.37 -5.21 -0.49
CA ALA A 33 -0.27 -5.14 -1.44
C ALA A 33 -0.59 -6.02 -2.64
N ASN A 34 -0.60 -5.42 -3.83
CA ASN A 34 -0.87 -6.12 -5.08
C ASN A 34 0.44 -6.62 -5.71
N GLN A 35 0.37 -7.73 -6.43
CA GLN A 35 1.50 -8.25 -7.23
C GLN A 35 1.97 -7.21 -8.26
N GLU A 36 1.01 -6.54 -8.90
CA GLU A 36 1.23 -5.40 -9.79
C GLU A 36 0.78 -4.12 -9.06
N PRO A 37 1.71 -3.34 -8.51
CA PRO A 37 1.39 -2.12 -7.79
C PRO A 37 0.97 -1.02 -8.76
N ILE A 38 -0.08 -0.29 -8.40
CA ILE A 38 -0.54 0.88 -9.16
C ILE A 38 0.17 2.10 -8.59
N LEU A 39 0.87 2.83 -9.45
CA LEU A 39 1.43 4.14 -9.15
C LEU A 39 0.58 5.20 -9.82
N PHE A 40 0.35 6.30 -9.11
CA PHE A 40 -0.30 7.48 -9.66
C PHE A 40 0.73 8.36 -10.37
N ASP A 41 0.28 9.12 -11.36
CA ASP A 41 1.07 10.15 -12.05
C ASP A 41 1.31 11.36 -11.10
N MET A 42 2.16 11.11 -10.10
CA MET A 42 2.48 11.95 -8.96
C MET A 42 3.94 11.66 -8.57
N THR A 43 4.52 12.49 -7.71
CA THR A 43 5.86 12.24 -7.17
C THR A 43 5.91 10.97 -6.31
N ILE A 44 7.12 10.47 -6.07
CA ILE A 44 7.35 9.33 -5.16
C ILE A 44 6.81 9.62 -3.76
N ALA A 45 7.05 10.83 -3.26
CA ALA A 45 6.59 11.25 -1.94
C ALA A 45 5.06 11.24 -1.85
N GLU A 46 4.38 11.73 -2.89
CA GLU A 46 2.92 11.74 -2.99
C GLU A 46 2.34 10.32 -3.09
N ASN A 47 2.98 9.41 -3.85
CA ASN A 47 2.58 8.01 -3.91
C ASN A 47 2.71 7.30 -2.54
N ILE A 48 3.79 7.57 -1.79
CA ILE A 48 3.97 7.03 -0.42
C ILE A 48 2.94 7.63 0.55
N ALA A 49 2.66 8.93 0.42
CA ALA A 49 1.70 9.68 1.23
C ALA A 49 0.23 9.27 0.98
N TYR A 50 -0.08 8.71 -0.20
CA TYR A 50 -1.44 8.50 -0.69
C TYR A 50 -2.38 7.77 0.29
N GLY A 51 -1.84 6.84 1.09
CA GLY A 51 -2.63 6.06 2.07
C GLY A 51 -2.95 6.78 3.38
N LYS A 52 -2.41 7.98 3.62
CA LYS A 52 -2.52 8.71 4.89
C LYS A 52 -3.13 10.10 4.68
N VAL A 53 -4.06 10.49 5.55
CA VAL A 53 -4.64 11.84 5.56
C VAL A 53 -3.63 12.80 6.20
N ASN A 54 -3.29 13.89 5.49
CA ASN A 54 -2.35 14.94 5.93
C ASN A 54 -1.02 14.40 6.47
N PRO A 55 -0.24 13.65 5.68
CA PRO A 55 1.03 13.12 6.14
C PRO A 55 2.08 14.24 6.29
N SER A 56 2.90 14.15 7.33
CA SER A 56 4.09 15.00 7.45
C SER A 56 5.24 14.44 6.59
N LEU A 57 6.31 15.23 6.42
CA LEU A 57 7.50 14.74 5.72
C LEU A 57 8.15 13.58 6.49
N GLU A 58 8.16 13.65 7.82
CA GLU A 58 8.68 12.59 8.68
C GLU A 58 7.90 11.28 8.49
N ASP A 59 6.56 11.35 8.36
CA ASP A 59 5.73 10.17 8.07
C ASP A 59 6.15 9.48 6.76
N ILE A 60 6.41 10.28 5.72
CA ILE A 60 6.82 9.78 4.40
C ILE A 60 8.21 9.11 4.49
N ILE A 61 9.16 9.75 5.18
CA ILE A 61 10.51 9.22 5.38
C ILE A 61 10.46 7.93 6.21
N GLU A 62 9.66 7.88 7.26
CA GLU A 62 9.48 6.71 8.11
C GLU A 62 8.87 5.55 7.31
N ALA A 63 7.82 5.81 6.52
CA ALA A 63 7.20 4.81 5.66
C ALA A 63 8.19 4.25 4.63
N ALA A 64 8.94 5.14 3.96
CA ALA A 64 9.99 4.76 3.00
C ALA A 64 11.11 3.93 3.66
N THR A 65 11.46 4.25 4.91
CA THR A 65 12.49 3.54 5.68
C THR A 65 12.01 2.15 6.09
N LYS A 66 10.78 2.04 6.60
CA LYS A 66 10.15 0.75 6.96
C LYS A 66 9.98 -0.16 5.75
N ALA A 67 9.67 0.40 4.58
CA ALA A 67 9.61 -0.31 3.31
C ALA A 67 10.99 -0.62 2.69
N ASN A 68 12.09 -0.19 3.32
CA ASN A 68 13.46 -0.36 2.85
C ASN A 68 13.72 0.24 1.45
N ILE A 69 13.04 1.34 1.11
CA ILE A 69 13.20 2.07 -0.15
C ILE A 69 13.80 3.45 0.01
N HIS A 70 13.94 3.97 1.24
CA HIS A 70 14.41 5.34 1.49
C HIS A 70 15.76 5.65 0.82
N GLN A 71 16.77 4.79 1.00
CA GLN A 71 18.10 4.97 0.39
C GLN A 71 18.06 4.89 -1.14
N PHE A 72 17.17 4.06 -1.70
CA PHE A 72 16.96 3.98 -3.14
C PHE A 72 16.35 5.27 -3.69
N VAL A 73 15.32 5.81 -3.01
CA VAL A 73 14.67 7.05 -3.44
C VAL A 73 15.65 8.24 -3.43
N ILE A 74 16.52 8.33 -2.42
CA ILE A 74 17.53 9.41 -2.34
C ILE A 74 18.61 9.26 -3.41
N SER A 75 18.94 8.03 -3.84
CA SER A 75 19.96 7.81 -4.88
C SER A 75 19.46 8.06 -6.31
N LEU A 76 18.15 8.23 -6.51
CA LEU A 76 17.59 8.52 -7.82
C LEU A 76 18.01 9.92 -8.29
N PRO A 77 18.44 10.07 -9.56
CA PRO A 77 18.56 11.38 -10.16
C PRO A 77 17.19 12.06 -10.19
N GLN A 78 17.15 13.37 -10.01
CA GLN A 78 15.95 14.23 -9.92
C GLN A 78 14.95 14.12 -11.11
N VAL A 79 15.22 13.28 -12.11
CA VAL A 79 14.63 13.36 -13.45
C VAL A 79 13.58 12.28 -13.75
N SER A 80 13.35 11.24 -12.93
CA SER A 80 12.48 10.14 -13.40
C SER A 80 11.45 9.66 -12.38
N ASN A 81 10.19 10.10 -12.58
CA ASN A 81 8.99 9.46 -12.05
C ASN A 81 8.86 7.98 -12.53
N ASP A 82 9.51 7.64 -13.64
CA ASP A 82 9.35 6.34 -14.34
C ASP A 82 10.15 5.16 -13.74
N MET A 83 11.04 5.39 -12.77
CA MET A 83 11.96 4.34 -12.28
C MET A 83 11.41 3.45 -11.14
N LEU A 84 10.22 3.72 -10.62
CA LEU A 84 9.59 2.91 -9.56
C LEU A 84 8.86 1.67 -10.07
N TYR A 85 8.43 1.66 -11.34
CA TYR A 85 7.69 0.53 -11.94
C TYR A 85 8.48 -0.79 -11.89
N LEU A 86 9.82 -0.72 -11.94
CA LEU A 86 10.67 -1.90 -11.87
C LEU A 86 10.96 -2.37 -10.43
N PHE A 87 10.84 -1.49 -9.44
CA PHE A 87 11.40 -1.74 -8.11
C PHE A 87 10.42 -2.40 -7.13
N ILE A 88 9.13 -2.08 -7.21
CA ILE A 88 8.15 -2.65 -6.27
C ILE A 88 7.88 -4.14 -6.60
N GLY A 89 7.94 -4.53 -7.88
CA GLY A 89 7.96 -5.95 -8.27
C GLY A 89 9.19 -6.70 -7.75
N TYR A 90 10.35 -6.04 -7.71
CA TYR A 90 11.62 -6.66 -7.26
C TYR A 90 11.72 -6.83 -5.74
N VAL A 91 11.14 -5.91 -4.95
CA VAL A 91 11.17 -5.96 -3.48
C VAL A 91 10.17 -6.97 -2.92
N TRP A 92 8.99 -7.12 -3.53
CA TRP A 92 7.97 -8.07 -3.06
C TRP A 92 8.30 -9.54 -3.39
N ILE A 93 8.86 -9.83 -4.57
CA ILE A 93 9.17 -11.21 -5.01
C ILE A 93 10.26 -11.87 -4.15
N ARG A 94 11.17 -11.10 -3.53
CA ARG A 94 12.29 -11.66 -2.76
C ARG A 94 12.06 -11.78 -1.24
N LYS A 95 10.99 -11.19 -0.70
CA LYS A 95 10.79 -11.12 0.76
C LYS A 95 9.62 -11.93 1.30
N GLY A 96 8.77 -12.52 0.45
CA GLY A 96 7.78 -13.51 0.88
C GLY A 96 6.96 -13.08 2.10
N LEU A 97 6.59 -11.80 2.14
CA LEU A 97 5.59 -11.25 3.05
C LEU A 97 4.26 -11.13 2.29
#